data_AF-A0A949ET02-F1
#
_entry.id   AF-A0A949ET02-F1
#
_cell.length_a   1.000
_cell.length_b   1.000
_cell.length_c   1.000
_cell.angle_alpha   90.00
_cell.angle_beta   90.00
_cell.angle_gamma   90.00
#
_symmetry.space_group_name_H-M   'P 1'
#
loop_
_entity.id
_entity.type
_entity.pdbx_description
1 polymer ?
#
loop_
_entity_poly.entity_id
_entity_poly.type
_entity_poly.pdbx_seq_one_letter_code
_entity_poly.pdbx_strand_id
1 'polypeptide(L)'
;MALADLSIKEFLAKTASNSPVPGGGSIAALSAAIAASLSEMVAHLTIGKKGYEALEEEMQDIAKDAFQYRERLIRTIDKDSN
;
A
#
# COMPACT_ATOMS: atom_id res chain seq x y z
N MET A 1 -10.90 0.73 -16.63
CA MET A 1 -9.54 0.65 -16.09
C MET A 1 -9.65 0.76 -14.59
N ALA A 2 -9.01 -0.12 -13.82
CA ALA A 2 -9.04 -0.04 -12.37
C ALA A 2 -8.37 1.26 -11.91
N LEU A 3 -8.83 1.85 -10.81
CA LEU A 3 -8.19 3.01 -10.20
C LEU A 3 -6.76 2.68 -9.78
N ALA A 4 -6.52 1.45 -9.33
CA ALA A 4 -5.19 0.97 -8.95
C ALA A 4 -4.19 0.88 -10.13
N ASP A 5 -4.68 0.82 -11.38
CA ASP A 5 -3.83 0.75 -12.58
C ASP A 5 -3.44 2.14 -13.12
N LEU A 6 -4.05 3.22 -12.61
CA LEU A 6 -3.72 4.58 -13.01
C LEU A 6 -2.30 4.94 -12.57
N SER A 7 -1.60 5.74 -13.38
CA SER A 7 -0.41 6.42 -12.86
C SER A 7 -0.81 7.33 -11.70
N ILE A 8 0.14 7.58 -10.79
CA ILE A 8 -0.07 8.48 -9.64
C ILE A 8 -0.62 9.85 -10.11
N LYS A 9 -0.11 10.37 -11.23
CA LYS A 9 -0.57 11.66 -11.80
C LYS A 9 -2.03 11.60 -12.23
N GLU A 10 -2.45 10.53 -12.90
CA GLU A 10 -3.85 10.36 -13.35
C GLU A 10 -4.79 10.16 -12.17
N PHE A 11 -4.40 9.35 -11.19
CA PHE A 11 -5.19 9.13 -9.98
C PHE A 11 -5.42 10.44 -9.22
N LEU A 12 -4.36 11.24 -9.03
CA LEU A 12 -4.45 12.55 -8.37
C LEU A 12 -5.30 13.54 -9.16
N ALA A 13 -5.13 13.60 -10.49
CA ALA A 13 -5.95 14.47 -11.34
C ALA A 13 -7.43 14.08 -11.27
N LYS A 14 -7.75 12.78 -11.25
CA LYS A 14 -9.12 12.28 -11.13
C LYS A 14 -9.71 12.58 -9.74
N THR A 15 -8.92 12.43 -8.69
CA THR A 15 -9.30 12.79 -7.30
C THR A 15 -9.64 14.27 -7.17
N ALA A 16 -8.89 15.14 -7.86
CA ALA A 16 -9.11 16.59 -7.85
C ALA A 16 -10.21 17.06 -8.84
N SER A 17 -10.85 16.14 -9.56
CA SER A 17 -11.88 16.47 -10.56
C SER A 17 -13.26 16.64 -9.92
N ASN A 18 -14.24 17.07 -10.72
CA ASN A 18 -15.65 17.10 -10.31
C ASN A 18 -16.32 15.70 -10.34
N SER A 19 -15.54 14.62 -10.50
CA SER A 19 -16.05 13.25 -10.43
C SER A 19 -16.25 12.82 -8.97
N PRO A 20 -17.33 12.10 -8.62
CA PRO A 20 -17.52 11.55 -7.27
C PRO A 20 -16.57 10.38 -6.93
N VAL A 21 -15.75 9.93 -7.89
CA VAL A 21 -14.82 8.80 -7.77
C VAL A 21 -13.45 9.20 -8.34
N PRO A 22 -12.31 8.96 -7.65
CA PRO A 22 -12.13 8.21 -6.40
C PRO A 22 -12.82 8.85 -5.20
N GLY A 23 -13.51 8.02 -4.39
CA GLY A 23 -14.11 8.43 -3.14
C GLY A 23 -13.09 8.53 -2.00
N GLY A 24 -13.54 9.02 -0.84
CA GLY A 24 -12.70 9.09 0.37
C GLY A 24 -12.17 7.73 0.82
N GLY A 25 -12.93 6.65 0.60
CA GLY A 25 -12.49 5.28 0.89
C GLY A 25 -11.38 4.82 -0.03
N SER A 26 -11.45 5.10 -1.34
CA SER A 26 -10.36 4.84 -2.29
C SER A 26 -9.08 5.56 -1.91
N ILE A 27 -9.18 6.82 -1.45
CA ILE A 27 -8.02 7.59 -0.96
C ILE A 27 -7.45 6.96 0.31
N ALA A 28 -8.30 6.62 1.29
CA ALA A 28 -7.86 5.99 2.53
C ALA A 28 -7.18 4.63 2.25
N ALA A 29 -7.71 3.84 1.33
CA ALA A 29 -7.12 2.57 0.90
C ALA A 29 -5.75 2.78 0.24
N LEU A 30 -5.60 3.78 -0.64
CA LEU A 30 -4.30 4.13 -1.22
C LEU A 30 -3.29 4.57 -0.15
N SER A 31 -3.68 5.46 0.76
CA SER A 31 -2.80 5.92 1.85
C SER A 31 -2.33 4.75 2.72
N ALA A 32 -3.23 3.84 3.07
CA ALA A 32 -2.89 2.65 3.84
C ALA A 32 -1.98 1.69 3.04
N ALA A 33 -2.19 1.54 1.72
CA ALA A 33 -1.33 0.72 0.87
C ALA A 33 0.11 1.28 0.79
N ILE A 34 0.25 2.61 0.74
CA ILE A 34 1.54 3.29 0.81
C ILE A 34 2.21 3.01 2.16
N ALA A 35 1.46 3.13 3.27
CA ALA A 35 1.99 2.83 4.60
C ALA A 35 2.47 1.38 4.74
N ALA A 36 1.68 0.41 4.28
CA ALA A 36 2.07 -1.01 4.26
C ALA A 36 3.32 -1.25 3.39
N SER A 37 3.39 -0.62 2.22
CA SER A 37 4.57 -0.69 1.34
C SER A 37 5.84 -0.19 2.04
N LEU A 38 5.72 0.89 2.81
CA LEU A 38 6.84 1.44 3.57
C LEU A 38 7.26 0.51 4.71
N SER A 39 6.31 -0.06 5.45
CA SER A 39 6.59 -1.05 6.50
C SER A 39 7.32 -2.28 5.94
N GLU A 40 6.87 -2.82 4.80
CA GLU A 40 7.53 -3.94 4.13
C GLU A 40 8.95 -3.59 3.69
N MET A 41 9.17 -2.38 3.15
CA MET A 41 10.50 -1.92 2.77
C MET A 41 11.45 -1.87 3.97
N VAL A 42 11.01 -1.34 5.11
CA VAL A 42 11.85 -1.26 6.32
C VAL A 42 12.17 -2.66 6.87
N ALA A 43 11.20 -3.58 6.83
CA ALA A 43 11.44 -4.98 7.18
C ALA A 43 12.50 -5.61 6.27
N HIS A 44 12.38 -5.46 4.94
CA HIS A 44 13.38 -5.95 3.99
C HIS A 44 14.77 -5.32 4.17
N LEU A 45 14.86 -4.04 4.53
CA LEU A 45 16.15 -3.39 4.84
C LEU A 45 16.79 -3.89 6.13
N THR A 46 16.03 -4.59 6.99
CA THR A 46 16.48 -5.12 8.28
C THR A 46 16.88 -6.59 8.18
N ILE A 47 16.16 -7.38 7.38
CA ILE A 47 16.49 -8.79 7.12
C ILE A 47 17.92 -8.90 6.53
N GLY A 48 18.75 -9.76 7.11
CA GLY A 48 20.14 -9.95 6.71
C GLY A 48 21.08 -8.78 7.04
N LYS A 49 20.61 -7.75 7.74
CA LYS A 49 21.45 -6.62 8.17
C LYS A 49 22.29 -7.01 9.39
N LYS A 50 23.61 -6.82 9.27
CA LYS A 50 24.55 -7.06 10.37
C LYS A 50 24.16 -6.26 11.62
N GLY A 51 24.11 -6.92 12.78
CA GLY A 51 23.70 -6.37 14.06
C GLY A 51 22.19 -6.40 14.33
N TYR A 52 21.39 -6.96 13.41
CA TYR A 52 19.94 -7.11 13.52
C TYR A 52 19.51 -8.58 13.40
N GLU A 53 20.44 -9.52 13.51
CA GLU A 53 20.20 -10.97 13.32
C GLU A 53 19.13 -11.50 14.29
N ALA A 54 19.05 -10.95 15.50
CA ALA A 54 18.04 -11.32 16.50
C ALA A 54 16.60 -10.91 16.12
N LEU A 55 16.43 -10.02 15.14
CA LEU A 55 15.14 -9.52 14.67
C LEU A 55 14.71 -10.15 13.34
N GLU A 56 15.50 -11.08 12.79
CA GLU A 56 15.28 -11.56 11.42
C GLU A 56 13.94 -12.27 11.24
N GLU A 57 13.56 -13.15 12.18
CA GLU A 57 12.26 -13.85 12.15
C GLU A 57 11.09 -12.86 12.26
N GLU A 58 11.14 -11.92 13.21
CA GLU A 58 10.12 -10.89 13.39
C GLU A 58 9.96 -10.02 12.12
N MET A 59 11.09 -9.63 11.50
CA MET A 59 11.05 -8.83 10.27
C MET A 59 10.52 -9.62 9.08
N GLN A 60 10.77 -10.94 9.00
CA GLN A 60 10.16 -11.79 7.97
C GLN A 60 8.64 -11.86 8.12
N ASP A 61 8.14 -11.98 9.35
CA ASP A 61 6.71 -11.96 9.63
C ASP A 61 6.09 -10.60 9.30
N ILE A 62 6.72 -9.49 9.71
CA ILE A 62 6.26 -8.14 9.37
C ILE A 62 6.23 -7.91 7.86
N ALA A 63 7.27 -8.35 7.12
CA ALA A 63 7.31 -8.21 5.67
C ALA A 63 6.15 -8.98 5.00
N LYS A 64 5.87 -10.19 5.48
CA LYS A 64 4.77 -11.02 4.99
C LYS A 64 3.40 -10.38 5.27
N ASP A 65 3.17 -9.89 6.48
CA ASP A 65 1.92 -9.24 6.85
C ASP A 65 1.73 -7.93 6.08
N ALA A 66 2.77 -7.11 5.97
CA ALA A 66 2.75 -5.86 5.21
C ALA A 66 2.45 -6.10 3.71
N PHE A 67 3.03 -7.14 3.11
CA PHE A 67 2.70 -7.58 1.76
C PHE A 67 1.21 -7.91 1.62
N GLN A 68 0.67 -8.70 2.54
CA GLN A 68 -0.75 -9.09 2.53
C GLN A 68 -1.68 -7.88 2.67
N TYR A 69 -1.34 -6.95 3.57
CA TYR A 69 -2.09 -5.70 3.72
C TYR A 69 -2.03 -4.84 2.47
N ARG A 70 -0.84 -4.62 1.89
CA ARG A 70 -0.69 -3.86 0.65
C ARG A 70 -1.57 -4.43 -0.46
N GLU A 71 -1.48 -5.73 -0.73
CA GLU A 71 -2.25 -6.39 -1.79
C GLU A 71 -3.76 -6.26 -1.57
N ARG A 72 -4.20 -6.43 -0.31
CA ARG A 72 -5.62 -6.26 0.05
C ARG A 72 -6.09 -4.83 -0.12
N LEU A 73 -5.27 -3.85 0.27
CA LEU A 73 -5.62 -2.43 0.23
C LEU A 73 -5.65 -1.92 -1.22
N ILE A 74 -4.72 -2.34 -2.07
CA ILE A 74 -4.76 -2.08 -3.53
C ILE A 74 -6.10 -2.52 -4.12
N ARG A 75 -6.54 -3.76 -3.83
CA ARG A 75 -7.86 -4.25 -4.29
C ARG A 75 -9.03 -3.48 -3.68
N THR A 76 -8.84 -2.87 -2.51
CA THR A 76 -9.89 -2.11 -1.82
C THR A 76 -10.08 -0.72 -2.45
N ILE A 77 -9.04 -0.15 -3.08
CA ILE A 77 -9.16 1.10 -3.85
C ILE A 77 -10.30 1.02 -4.86
N ASP A 78 -10.34 -0.09 -5.62
CA ASP A 78 -11.37 -0.33 -6.63
C ASP A 78 -12.72 -0.72 -6.04
N LYS A 79 -12.73 -1.41 -4.89
CA LYS A 79 -13.99 -1.83 -4.23
C LYS A 79 -14.81 -0.65 -3.71
N ASP A 80 -14.18 0.43 -3.26
CA ASP A 80 -14.89 1.63 -2.81
C ASP A 80 -15.57 2.37 -3.98
N SER A 81 -15.12 2.12 -5.21
CA SER A 81 -15.55 2.82 -6.42
C SER A 81 -16.53 2.04 -7.29
N ASN A 82 -16.91 0.81 -6.89
CA ASN A 82 -17.82 -0.08 -7.62
C ASN A 82 -19.09 -0.39 -6.82
#